data_AF-R9M6F0-F1
#
_entry.id   AF-R9M6F0-F1
#
_cell.length_a   1.000
_cell.length_b   1.000
_cell.length_c   1.000
_cell.angle_alpha   90.00
_cell.angle_beta   90.00
_cell.angle_gamma   90.00
#
_symmetry.space_group_name_H-M   'P 1'
#
loop_
_entity.id
_entity.type
_entity.pdbx_description
1 polymer ?
#
loop_
_entity_poly.entity_id
_entity_poly.type
_entity_poly.pdbx_seq_one_letter_code
_entity_poly.pdbx_strand_id
1 'polypeptide(L)' 'MCKMTDQERLAAYERMYEDLLREQAGVLEKLEALRSAGKQRGAAFQQLLAQKLTLQNLIGRFETYGIRPE' A
#
# COMPACT_ATOMS: atom_id res chain seq x y z
N MET A 1 7.03 -26.13 -17.66
CA MET A 1 6.86 -25.18 -16.54
C MET A 1 6.04 -25.87 -15.47
N CYS A 2 6.55 -26.01 -14.24
CA CYS A 2 5.75 -26.53 -13.14
C CYS A 2 4.63 -25.53 -12.85
N LYS A 3 3.37 -25.97 -12.82
CA LYS A 3 2.24 -25.09 -12.50
C LYS A 3 2.29 -24.80 -11.00
N MET A 4 2.21 -23.52 -10.65
CA MET A 4 2.04 -23.05 -9.29
C MET A 4 0.81 -23.73 -8.65
N THR A 5 0.96 -24.25 -7.45
CA THR A 5 -0.15 -24.82 -6.66
C THR A 5 -1.08 -23.69 -6.17
N ASP A 6 -2.31 -24.03 -5.82
CA ASP A 6 -3.24 -23.06 -5.24
C ASP A 6 -2.72 -22.46 -3.93
N GLN A 7 -2.00 -23.25 -3.13
CA GLN A 7 -1.39 -22.78 -1.88
C GLN A 7 -0.26 -21.78 -2.14
N GLU A 8 0.62 -22.06 -3.09
CA GLU A 8 1.66 -21.10 -3.49
C GLU A 8 1.04 -19.82 -4.03
N ARG A 9 -0.02 -19.94 -4.85
CA ARG A 9 -0.73 -18.80 -5.41
C ARG A 9 -1.34 -17.95 -4.30
N LEU A 10 -1.99 -18.56 -3.32
CA LEU A 10 -2.55 -17.88 -2.15
C LEU A 10 -1.45 -17.15 -1.36
N ALA A 11 -0.35 -17.82 -1.04
CA ALA A 11 0.77 -17.21 -0.33
C ALA A 11 1.37 -16.01 -1.08
N ALA A 12 1.37 -16.03 -2.42
CA ALA A 12 1.79 -14.87 -3.21
C ALA A 12 0.81 -13.70 -3.11
N TYR A 13 -0.50 -13.96 -3.04
CA TYR A 13 -1.51 -12.92 -2.82
C TYR A 13 -1.40 -12.32 -1.41
N GLU A 14 -1.18 -13.14 -0.38
CA GLU A 14 -0.97 -12.68 1.01
C GLU A 14 0.25 -11.77 1.12
N ARG A 15 1.41 -12.21 0.61
CA ARG A 15 2.63 -11.38 0.58
C ARG A 15 2.42 -10.07 -0.17
N MET A 16 1.73 -10.09 -1.30
CA MET A 16 1.43 -8.87 -2.06
C MET A 16 0.57 -7.91 -1.25
N TYR A 17 -0.42 -8.41 -0.52
CA TYR A 17 -1.25 -7.56 0.33
C TYR A 17 -0.47 -6.97 1.51
N GLU A 18 0.41 -7.74 2.14
CA GLU A 18 1.34 -7.24 3.16
C GLU A 18 2.30 -6.17 2.61
N ASP A 19 2.81 -6.36 1.39
CA ASP A 19 3.66 -5.37 0.72
C ASP A 19 2.90 -4.05 0.49
N LEU A 20 1.63 -4.10 0.08
CA LEU A 20 0.78 -2.91 -0.07
C LEU A 20 0.57 -2.18 1.26
N LEU A 21 0.35 -2.90 2.35
CA LEU A 21 0.21 -2.32 3.69
C LEU A 21 1.52 -1.65 4.13
N ARG A 22 2.66 -2.30 3.92
CA ARG A 22 3.99 -1.73 4.19
C ARG A 22 4.27 -0.50 3.35
N GLU A 23 3.89 -0.52 2.06
CA GLU A 23 4.02 0.65 1.18
C GLU A 23 3.16 1.82 1.68
N GLN A 24 1.91 1.56 2.06
CA GLN A 24 1.03 2.59 2.60
C GLN A 24 1.60 3.22 3.88
N ALA A 25 2.10 2.40 4.81
CA ALA A 25 2.76 2.89 6.02
C ALA A 25 3.97 3.78 5.70
N GLY A 26 4.85 3.34 4.79
CA GLY A 26 6.02 4.13 4.39
C GLY A 26 5.67 5.44 3.67
N VAL A 27 4.57 5.48 2.90
CA VAL A 27 4.07 6.73 2.31
C VAL A 27 3.57 7.70 3.39
N LEU A 28 2.87 7.20 4.41
CA LEU A 28 2.40 8.02 5.53
C LEU A 28 3.56 8.61 6.33
N GLU A 29 4.58 7.82 6.65
CA GLU A 29 5.79 8.30 7.33
C GLU A 29 6.49 9.41 6.54
N LYS A 30 6.65 9.24 5.21
CA LYS A 30 7.26 10.27 4.36
C LYS A 30 6.42 11.55 4.30
N LEU A 31 5.10 11.44 4.23
CA LEU A 31 4.19 12.60 4.28
C LEU A 31 4.31 13.34 5.61
N GLU A 32 4.42 12.62 6.73
CA GLU A 32 4.61 13.20 8.05
C GLU A 32 5.96 13.90 8.19
N ALA A 33 7.03 13.29 7.67
CA ALA A 33 8.36 13.91 7.64
C ALA A 33 8.35 15.23 6.84
N LEU A 34 7.72 15.24 5.66
CA LEU A 34 7.57 16.47 4.85
C LEU A 34 6.69 17.51 5.55
N ARG A 35 5.64 17.08 6.25
CA ARG A 35 4.77 17.97 7.03
C ARG A 35 5.55 18.65 8.15
N SER A 36 6.31 17.88 8.91
CA SER A 36 7.15 18.35 10.00
C SER A 36 8.26 19.29 9.52
N ALA A 37 8.77 19.08 8.30
CA ALA A 37 9.71 19.98 7.65
C ALA A 37 9.08 21.20 6.96
N GLY A 38 7.75 21.39 7.05
CA GLY A 38 7.02 22.50 6.40
C GLY A 38 6.90 22.39 4.87
N LYS A 39 7.23 21.26 4.26
CA LYS A 39 7.33 21.05 2.80
C LYS A 39 6.05 20.52 2.16
N GLN A 40 4.89 21.08 2.51
CA GLN A 40 3.58 20.56 2.08
C GLN A 40 3.15 21.01 0.67
N ARG A 41 3.78 22.05 0.11
CA ARG A 41 3.43 22.60 -1.21
C ARG A 41 4.28 22.06 -2.37
N GLY A 42 5.27 21.22 -2.08
CA GLY A 42 6.20 20.69 -3.10
C GLY A 42 5.60 19.56 -3.92
N ALA A 43 6.13 19.37 -5.13
CA ALA A 43 5.73 18.27 -6.02
C ALA A 43 5.85 16.89 -5.35
N ALA A 44 6.90 16.67 -4.56
CA ALA A 44 7.10 15.43 -3.81
C ALA A 44 5.95 15.12 -2.83
N PHE A 45 5.43 16.15 -2.14
CA PHE A 45 4.30 15.96 -1.21
C PHE A 45 3.02 15.62 -1.97
N GLN A 46 2.77 16.30 -3.11
CA GLN A 46 1.61 16.02 -3.95
C GLN A 46 1.66 14.62 -4.57
N GLN A 47 2.84 14.17 -5.01
CA GLN A 47 3.05 12.81 -5.50
C GLN A 47 2.76 11.76 -4.43
N LEU A 48 3.27 11.95 -3.21
CA LEU A 48 3.02 11.04 -2.09
C LEU A 48 1.54 11.04 -1.67
N LEU A 49 0.83 12.19 -1.74
CA LEU A 49 -0.61 12.24 -1.52
C LEU A 49 -1.39 11.43 -2.57
N ALA A 50 -1.03 11.56 -3.85
CA ALA A 50 -1.64 10.77 -4.92
C ALA A 50 -1.38 9.28 -4.71
N GLN A 51 -0.15 8.90 -4.37
CA GLN A 51 0.21 7.51 -4.07
C GLN A 51 -0.59 6.96 -2.87
N LYS A 52 -0.72 7.76 -1.79
CA LYS A 52 -1.55 7.39 -0.63
C LYS A 52 -2.98 7.07 -1.05
N LEU A 53 -3.62 7.92 -1.87
CA LEU A 53 -5.00 7.72 -2.31
C LEU A 53 -5.14 6.46 -3.18
N THR A 54 -4.18 6.20 -4.07
CA THR A 54 -4.15 4.97 -4.87
C THR A 54 -4.04 3.73 -4.00
N LEU A 55 -3.12 3.72 -3.02
CA LEU A 55 -2.96 2.60 -2.09
C LEU A 55 -4.20 2.41 -1.21
N GLN A 56 -4.80 3.48 -0.71
CA GLN A 56 -6.06 3.41 0.04
C GLN A 56 -7.21 2.83 -0.79
N ASN A 57 -7.36 3.25 -2.06
CA ASN A 57 -8.38 2.67 -2.93
C ASN A 57 -8.14 1.19 -3.18
N LEU A 58 -6.89 0.80 -3.45
CA LEU A 58 -6.53 -0.58 -3.73
C LEU A 58 -6.74 -1.48 -2.51
N ILE A 59 -6.23 -1.08 -1.34
CA ILE A 59 -6.42 -1.81 -0.09
C ILE A 59 -7.91 -1.92 0.25
N GLY A 60 -8.67 -0.83 0.12
CA GLY A 60 -10.11 -0.83 0.35
C GLY A 60 -10.89 -1.80 -0.56
N ARG A 61 -10.38 -2.13 -1.76
CA ARG A 61 -10.98 -3.18 -2.60
C ARG A 61 -10.85 -4.56 -1.95
N PHE A 62 -9.73 -4.89 -1.32
CA PHE A 62 -9.59 -6.17 -0.59
C PHE A 62 -10.58 -6.26 0.57
N GLU A 63 -10.74 -5.16 1.32
CA GLU A 63 -11.68 -5.10 2.44
C GLU A 63 -13.13 -5.36 2.01
N THR A 64 -13.52 -4.97 0.79
CA THR A 64 -14.89 -5.22 0.26
C THR A 64 -15.20 -6.71 0.09
N TYR A 65 -14.17 -7.55 -0.05
CA TYR A 65 -14.29 -9.01 -0.09
C TYR A 65 -14.05 -9.67 1.27
N GLY A 66 -13.92 -8.88 2.35
CA GLY A 66 -13.62 -9.38 3.69
C GLY A 66 -12.16 -9.78 3.90
N ILE A 67 -11.27 -9.48 2.94
CA ILE A 67 -9.84 -9.76 3.06
C ILE A 67 -9.22 -8.67 3.92
N ARG A 68 -8.68 -9.06 5.07
CA ARG A 68 -8.02 -8.18 6.04
C ARG A 68 -6.71 -8.81 6.49
N PRO A 69 -5.72 -8.01 6.90
CA PRO A 69 -4.57 -8.58 7.59
C PRO A 69 -5.05 -9.21 8.90
N GLU A 70 -4.56 -10.42 9.20
CA GLU A 70 -4.76 -11.11 10.48
C GLU A 70 -4.18 -10.31 11.65
#